data_AF-A0A6G7VNH8-F1
#
_entry.id   AF-A0A6G7VNH8-F1
#
_cell.length_a   1.000
_cell.length_b   1.000
_cell.length_c   1.000
_cell.angle_alpha   90.00
_cell.angle_beta   90.00
_cell.angle_gamma   90.00
#
_symmetry.space_group_name_H-M   'P 1'
#
loop_
_entity.id
_entity.type
_entity.pdbx_description
1 polymer ?
#
loop_
_entity_poly.entity_id
_entity_poly.type
_entity_poly.pdbx_seq_one_letter_code
_entity_poly.pdbx_strand_id
1 'polypeptide(L)'
;MRDILRILIAPLTWLAAFSAIYGLHGVLCASGISGQTLGISWVRLILMGAYILVILVQIALVAVLYHPKFASRSSFVRFVSHATGWVGLVAAIWSLAPVVMTSHCG
;
A
#
# COMPACT_ATOMS: atom_id res chain seq x y z
N MET A 1 -15.60 -15.91 11.46
CA MET A 1 -14.54 -14.89 11.64
C MET A 1 -13.54 -14.82 10.48
N ARG A 2 -13.04 -15.96 9.97
CA ARG A 2 -12.05 -15.99 8.89
C ARG A 2 -12.52 -15.33 7.58
N ASP A 3 -13.82 -15.38 7.28
CA ASP A 3 -14.41 -14.70 6.12
C ASP A 3 -14.42 -13.17 6.23
N ILE A 4 -14.69 -12.62 7.42
CA ILE A 4 -14.61 -11.17 7.67
C ILE A 4 -13.17 -10.69 7.47
N LEU A 5 -12.20 -11.44 7.98
CA LEU A 5 -10.78 -11.12 7.79
C LEU A 5 -10.39 -11.13 6.31
N ARG A 6 -10.85 -12.10 5.52
CA ARG A 6 -10.58 -12.16 4.06
C ARG A 6 -11.11 -10.94 3.32
N ILE A 7 -12.28 -10.45 3.72
CA ILE A 7 -12.92 -9.27 3.12
C ILE A 7 -12.17 -7.99 3.50
N LEU A 8 -11.74 -7.87 4.77
CA LEU A 8 -11.19 -6.64 5.32
C LEU A 8 -9.67 -6.52 5.26
N ILE A 9 -8.93 -7.62 5.02
CA ILE A 9 -7.47 -7.59 5.12
C ILE A 9 -6.83 -6.59 4.14
N ALA A 10 -7.23 -6.60 2.87
CA ALA A 10 -6.69 -5.71 1.86
C ALA A 10 -6.97 -4.20 2.12
N PRO A 11 -8.21 -3.77 2.46
CA PRO A 11 -8.46 -2.38 2.81
C PRO A 11 -7.81 -1.95 4.14
N LEU A 12 -7.72 -2.84 5.13
CA LEU A 12 -7.02 -2.53 6.39
C LEU A 12 -5.51 -2.39 6.19
N THR A 13 -4.90 -3.26 5.39
CA THR A 13 -3.49 -3.14 5.02
C THR A 13 -3.22 -1.85 4.25
N TRP A 14 -4.10 -1.47 3.32
CA TRP A 14 -4.02 -0.17 2.66
C TRP A 14 -4.09 0.99 3.66
N LEU A 15 -5.05 1.00 4.58
CA LEU A 15 -5.22 2.07 5.56
C LEU A 15 -3.98 2.22 6.47
N ALA A 16 -3.43 1.10 6.93
CA ALA A 16 -2.21 1.07 7.71
C ALA A 16 -1.02 1.61 6.92
N ALA A 17 -0.85 1.16 5.67
CA ALA A 17 0.21 1.61 4.78
C ALA A 17 0.10 3.10 4.44
N PHE A 18 -1.12 3.59 4.21
CA PHE A 18 -1.39 5.01 3.97
C PHE A 18 -0.93 5.86 5.15
N SER A 19 -1.36 5.48 6.35
CA SER A 19 -0.99 6.18 7.58
C SER A 19 0.53 6.16 7.79
N ALA A 20 1.17 5.01 7.55
CA ALA A 20 2.60 4.83 7.69
C ALA A 20 3.41 5.68 6.70
N ILE A 21 3.03 5.71 5.41
CA ILE A 21 3.76 6.46 4.39
C ILE A 21 3.63 7.97 4.62
N TYR A 22 2.43 8.47 4.91
CA TYR A 22 2.24 9.90 5.17
C TYR A 22 2.91 10.33 6.49
N GLY A 23 2.91 9.48 7.52
CA GLY A 23 3.67 9.70 8.74
C GLY A 23 5.19 9.72 8.48
N LEU A 24 5.69 8.76 7.71
CA LEU A 24 7.09 8.68 7.31
C LEU A 24 7.51 9.93 6.51
N HIS A 25 6.66 10.39 5.59
CA HIS A 25 6.91 11.60 4.83
C HIS A 25 7.10 12.83 5.75
N GLY A 26 6.24 13.00 6.75
CA GLY A 26 6.39 14.07 7.75
C GLY A 26 7.70 13.98 8.53
N VAL A 27 8.08 12.78 8.98
CA VAL A 27 9.34 12.53 9.69
C VAL A 27 10.55 12.83 8.79
N LEU A 28 10.52 12.39 7.53
CA LEU A 28 11.60 12.62 6.58
C LEU A 28 11.79 14.11 6.29
N CYS A 29 10.72 14.88 6.07
CA CYS A 29 10.85 16.33 5.89
C CYS A 29 11.36 17.04 7.16
N ALA A 30 10.99 16.58 8.36
CA ALA A 30 11.45 17.18 9.62
C ALA A 30 12.91 16.81 9.99
N SER A 31 13.40 15.67 9.51
CA SER A 31 14.72 15.14 9.90
C SER A 31 15.92 15.87 9.29
N GLY A 32 15.72 16.80 8.35
CA GLY A 32 16.80 17.57 7.72
C GLY A 32 17.72 16.74 6.83
N ILE A 33 17.28 15.52 6.42
CA ILE A 33 18.03 14.66 5.50
C ILE A 33 18.20 15.41 4.18
N SER A 34 19.44 15.79 3.90
CA SER A 34 19.84 16.51 2.71
C SER A 34 20.83 15.66 1.91
N GLY A 35 20.63 15.64 0.60
CA GLY A 35 21.43 14.82 -0.32
C GLY A 35 20.63 14.35 -1.52
N GLN A 36 21.34 14.04 -2.59
CA GLN A 36 20.79 13.47 -3.82
C GLN A 36 21.72 12.41 -4.40
N THR A 37 21.16 11.36 -5.00
CA THR A 37 21.91 10.41 -5.84
C THR A 37 21.25 10.39 -7.20
N LEU A 38 22.05 10.45 -8.27
CA LEU A 38 21.57 10.46 -9.66
C LEU A 38 20.50 11.56 -9.93
N GLY A 39 20.58 12.69 -9.22
CA GLY A 39 19.62 13.79 -9.35
C GLY A 39 18.28 13.60 -8.61
N ILE A 40 18.15 12.56 -7.78
CA ILE A 40 16.95 12.28 -6.98
C ILE A 40 17.27 12.48 -5.50
N SER A 41 16.43 13.22 -4.77
CA SER A 41 16.62 13.41 -3.32
C SER A 41 16.49 12.09 -2.56
N TRP A 42 17.27 11.94 -1.48
CA TRP A 42 17.25 10.73 -0.67
C TRP A 42 15.87 10.48 -0.05
N VAL A 43 15.19 11.56 0.37
CA VAL A 43 13.79 11.52 0.85
C VAL A 43 12.88 10.89 -0.20
N ARG A 44 12.98 11.32 -1.46
CA ARG A 44 12.16 10.78 -2.55
C ARG A 44 12.48 9.31 -2.83
N LEU A 45 13.75 8.91 -2.77
CA LEU A 45 14.14 7.50 -2.94
C LEU A 45 13.57 6.59 -1.84
N ILE A 46 13.63 7.02 -0.58
CA ILE A 46 13.07 6.26 0.53
C ILE A 46 11.55 6.12 0.37
N LEU A 47 10.87 7.21 0.02
CA LEU A 47 9.43 7.22 -0.21
C LEU A 47 9.02 6.38 -1.42
N MET A 48 9.80 6.40 -2.51
CA MET A 48 9.61 5.51 -3.66
C MET A 48 9.76 4.04 -3.27
N GLY A 49 10.77 3.71 -2.47
CA GLY A 49 10.96 2.35 -1.94
C GLY A 49 9.77 1.90 -1.10
N ALA A 50 9.28 2.75 -0.19
CA ALA A 50 8.11 2.48 0.63
C ALA A 50 6.83 2.30 -0.20
N TYR A 51 6.62 3.16 -1.20
CA TYR A 51 5.49 3.07 -2.13
C TYR A 51 5.48 1.75 -2.92
N ILE A 52 6.63 1.36 -3.49
CA ILE A 52 6.77 0.09 -4.22
C ILE A 52 6.50 -1.09 -3.28
N LEU A 53 7.05 -1.06 -2.06
CA LEU A 53 6.85 -2.11 -1.08
C LEU A 53 5.36 -2.30 -0.76
N VAL A 54 4.61 -1.22 -0.57
CA VAL A 54 3.17 -1.28 -0.30
C VAL A 54 2.41 -1.87 -1.47
N ILE A 55 2.74 -1.50 -2.71
CA ILE A 55 2.13 -2.11 -3.90
C ILE A 55 2.40 -3.61 -3.94
N LEU A 56 3.65 -4.04 -3.69
CA LEU A 56 4.01 -5.46 -3.67
C LEU A 56 3.23 -6.23 -2.60
N VAL A 57 3.05 -5.65 -1.41
CA VAL A 57 2.23 -6.23 -0.34
C VAL A 57 0.77 -6.37 -0.78
N GLN A 58 0.18 -5.35 -1.42
CA GLN A 58 -1.20 -5.43 -1.91
C GLN A 58 -1.35 -6.47 -3.03
N ILE A 59 -0.39 -6.56 -3.95
CA ILE A 59 -0.36 -7.61 -4.99
C ILE A 59 -0.28 -9.00 -4.35
N ALA A 60 0.59 -9.18 -3.35
CA ALA A 60 0.70 -10.44 -2.62
C ALA A 60 -0.60 -10.81 -1.91
N LEU A 61 -1.29 -9.84 -1.30
CA LEU A 61 -2.60 -10.05 -0.68
C LEU A 61 -3.65 -10.48 -1.70
N VAL A 62 -3.72 -9.81 -2.85
CA VAL A 62 -4.60 -10.23 -3.95
C VAL A 62 -4.26 -11.67 -4.34
N ALA A 63 -3.00 -11.99 -4.61
CA ALA A 63 -2.59 -13.36 -4.98
C ALA A 63 -3.00 -14.40 -3.92
N VAL A 64 -2.84 -14.10 -2.63
CA VAL A 64 -3.28 -14.97 -1.52
C VAL A 64 -4.80 -15.17 -1.52
N LEU A 65 -5.58 -14.13 -1.80
CA LEU A 65 -7.05 -14.23 -1.86
C LEU A 65 -7.54 -15.05 -3.07
N TYR A 66 -6.76 -15.13 -4.15
CA TYR A 66 -7.03 -16.01 -5.29
C TYR A 66 -6.57 -17.46 -5.07
N HIS A 67 -5.69 -17.70 -4.09
CA HIS A 67 -5.13 -19.02 -3.84
C HIS A 67 -6.21 -20.00 -3.30
N PRO A 68 -6.33 -21.23 -3.86
CA PRO A 68 -7.41 -22.16 -3.53
C PRO A 68 -7.43 -22.58 -2.05
N LYS A 69 -6.27 -22.63 -1.37
CA LYS A 69 -6.21 -22.91 0.09
C LYS A 69 -6.87 -21.83 0.96
N PHE A 70 -6.98 -20.60 0.46
CA PHE A 70 -7.54 -19.47 1.19
C PHE A 70 -8.93 -19.07 0.71
N ALA A 71 -9.42 -19.63 -0.38
CA ALA A 71 -10.77 -19.37 -0.90
C ALA A 71 -11.86 -19.81 0.11
N SER A 72 -12.91 -19.00 0.22
CA SER A 72 -14.13 -19.39 0.94
C SER A 72 -14.97 -20.35 0.10
N ARG A 73 -15.73 -21.25 0.75
CA ARG A 73 -16.69 -22.13 0.06
C ARG A 73 -17.91 -21.35 -0.46
N SER A 74 -18.19 -20.18 0.13
CA SER A 74 -19.25 -19.29 -0.32
C SER A 74 -18.80 -18.48 -1.55
N SER A 75 -19.57 -18.55 -2.63
CA SER A 75 -19.34 -17.77 -3.85
C SER A 75 -19.39 -16.26 -3.58
N PHE A 76 -20.34 -15.82 -2.73
CA PHE A 76 -20.46 -14.42 -2.33
C PHE A 76 -19.21 -13.91 -1.60
N VAL A 77 -18.75 -14.63 -0.58
CA VAL A 77 -17.56 -14.22 0.19
C VAL A 77 -16.32 -14.18 -0.71
N ARG A 78 -16.18 -15.14 -1.63
CA ARG A 78 -15.07 -15.18 -2.59
C ARG A 78 -15.09 -13.97 -3.50
N PHE A 79 -16.25 -13.62 -4.07
CA PHE A 79 -16.43 -12.42 -4.89
C PHE A 79 -16.08 -11.15 -4.11
N VAL A 80 -16.65 -10.97 -2.91
CA VAL A 80 -16.41 -9.78 -2.09
C VAL A 80 -14.93 -9.66 -1.71
N SER A 81 -14.29 -10.77 -1.33
CA SER A 81 -12.86 -10.77 -0.99
C SER A 81 -11.97 -10.38 -2.18
N HIS A 82 -12.30 -10.84 -3.38
CA HIS A 82 -11.57 -10.45 -4.59
C HIS A 82 -11.79 -8.97 -4.93
N ALA A 83 -13.04 -8.51 -4.84
CA ALA A 83 -13.38 -7.10 -5.07
C ALA A 83 -12.64 -6.18 -4.08
N THR A 84 -12.66 -6.49 -2.78
CA THR A 84 -11.96 -5.68 -1.77
C THR A 84 -10.44 -5.76 -1.89
N GLY A 85 -9.90 -6.91 -2.34
CA GLY A 85 -8.50 -7.07 -2.71
C GLY A 85 -8.08 -6.06 -3.79
N TRP A 86 -8.81 -6.00 -4.89
CA TRP A 86 -8.55 -5.05 -5.98
C TRP A 86 -8.76 -3.61 -5.57
N VAL A 87 -9.81 -3.31 -4.79
CA VAL A 87 -10.05 -1.97 -4.25
C VAL A 87 -8.86 -1.52 -3.41
N GLY A 88 -8.34 -2.37 -2.52
CA GLY A 88 -7.16 -2.05 -1.73
C GLY A 88 -5.92 -1.78 -2.58
N LEU A 89 -5.71 -2.52 -3.67
CA LEU A 89 -4.57 -2.31 -4.57
C LEU A 89 -4.70 -1.00 -5.36
N VAL A 90 -5.86 -0.75 -5.98
CA VAL A 90 -6.11 0.48 -6.74
C VAL A 90 -6.05 1.70 -5.83
N ALA A 91 -6.61 1.60 -4.62
CA ALA A 91 -6.50 2.65 -3.62
C ALA A 91 -5.04 2.93 -3.26
N ALA A 92 -4.21 1.91 -3.04
CA ALA A 92 -2.79 2.09 -2.74
C ALA A 92 -2.05 2.82 -3.86
N ILE A 93 -2.26 2.40 -5.12
CA ILE A 93 -1.61 3.01 -6.29
C ILE A 93 -2.02 4.48 -6.39
N TRP A 94 -3.32 4.78 -6.31
CA TRP A 94 -3.81 6.14 -6.54
C TRP A 94 -3.55 7.09 -5.37
N SER A 95 -3.83 6.67 -4.13
CA SER A 95 -3.75 7.56 -2.95
C SER A 95 -2.32 7.88 -2.53
N LEU A 96 -1.36 7.02 -2.89
CA LEU A 96 0.04 7.18 -2.55
C LEU A 96 0.88 7.72 -3.71
N ALA A 97 0.32 7.81 -4.92
CA ALA A 97 1.01 8.42 -6.07
C ALA A 97 1.57 9.83 -5.80
N PRO A 98 0.87 10.75 -5.10
CA PRO A 98 1.40 12.07 -4.82
C PRO A 98 2.75 12.01 -4.10
N VAL A 99 2.92 11.08 -3.15
CA VAL A 99 4.14 10.96 -2.33
C VAL A 99 5.42 10.77 -3.16
N VAL A 100 5.32 10.21 -4.36
CA VAL A 100 6.47 10.01 -5.28
C VAL A 100 6.51 11.00 -6.45
N MET A 101 5.38 11.64 -6.76
CA MET A 101 5.20 12.56 -7.88
C MET A 101 5.48 14.01 -7.52
N THR A 102 5.15 14.43 -6.30
CA THR A 102 5.26 15.81 -5.85
C THR A 102 6.39 15.99 -4.84
N SER A 103 7.16 17.06 -4.99
CA SER A 103 8.13 17.53 -4.01
C SER A 103 7.41 18.40 -2.97
N HIS A 104 7.37 17.94 -1.73
CA HIS A 104 6.64 18.60 -0.63
C HIS A 104 7.51 19.06 0.54
N CYS A 105 8.74 18.54 0.66
CA CYS A 105 9.67 19.10 1.62
C CYS A 105 10.16 20.44 1.05
N GLY A 106 9.78 21.54 1.70
CA GLY A 106 10.10 22.91 1.31
C GLY A 106 11.60 23.21 1.35
#